data_AF-A0A4R4ITH6-F1
#
_entry.id   AF-A0A4R4ITH6-F1
#
_cell.length_a   1.000
_cell.length_b   1.000
_cell.length_c   1.000
_cell.angle_alpha   90.00
_cell.angle_beta   90.00
_cell.angle_gamma   90.00
#
_symmetry.space_group_name_H-M   'P 1'
#
loop_
_entity.id
_entity.type
_entity.pdbx_description
1 polymer ?
#
loop_
_entity_poly.entity_id
_entity_poly.type
_entity_poly.pdbx_seq_one_letter_code
_entity_poly.pdbx_strand_id
1 'polypeptide(L)'
;MAKFYPRMRKTADKLLTKYGMEFDVLRKGKIEVTNGIENFKPDSLFKATGVKTDYRADEIDGKLILAGDIRIVFTGETEIKVGDIVIVDNDKYRVINNNHSKPAETLICYRAQLRK
;
A
#
# COMPACT_ATOMS: atom_id res chain seq x y z
N MET A 1 3.45 -27.20 11.41
CA MET A 1 2.96 -25.80 11.30
C MET A 1 1.99 -25.68 10.14
N ALA A 2 0.79 -25.13 10.37
CA ALA A 2 -0.25 -25.02 9.35
C ALA A 2 0.21 -24.14 8.16
N LYS A 3 0.43 -24.75 6.99
CA LYS A 3 0.84 -24.08 5.73
C LYS A 3 -0.27 -23.22 5.10
N PHE A 4 -1.33 -22.89 5.84
CA PHE A 4 -2.53 -22.26 5.32
C PHE A 4 -2.27 -20.81 4.87
N TYR A 5 -1.81 -19.93 5.78
CA TYR A 5 -1.56 -18.52 5.44
C TYR A 5 -0.47 -18.32 4.38
N PRO A 6 0.66 -19.06 4.39
CA PRO A 6 1.62 -18.99 3.28
C PRO A 6 1.02 -19.40 1.93
N ARG A 7 0.10 -20.37 1.89
CA ARG A 7 -0.63 -20.73 0.65
C ARG A 7 -1.58 -19.61 0.22
N MET A 8 -2.30 -19.00 1.17
CA MET A 8 -3.18 -17.86 0.86
C MET A 8 -2.42 -16.67 0.31
N ARG A 9 -1.25 -16.34 0.89
CA ARG A 9 -0.35 -15.31 0.37
C ARG A 9 0.01 -15.57 -1.09
N LYS A 10 0.49 -16.77 -1.41
CA LYS A 10 0.82 -17.16 -2.80
C LYS A 10 -0.36 -17.03 -3.76
N THR A 11 -1.57 -17.37 -3.30
CA THR A 11 -2.78 -17.20 -4.12
C THR A 11 -3.09 -15.72 -4.34
N ALA A 12 -3.00 -14.88 -3.30
CA ALA A 12 -3.22 -13.45 -3.40
C ALA A 12 -2.20 -12.80 -4.35
N ASP A 13 -0.90 -13.07 -4.16
CA ASP A 13 0.17 -12.58 -5.03
C ASP A 13 -0.06 -13.01 -6.48
N LYS A 14 -0.41 -14.27 -6.73
CA LYS A 14 -0.74 -14.77 -8.08
C LYS A 14 -1.91 -14.01 -8.72
N LEU A 15 -2.98 -13.75 -7.98
CA LEU A 15 -4.16 -13.08 -8.53
C LEU A 15 -3.90 -11.59 -8.80
N LEU A 16 -3.24 -10.91 -7.87
CA LEU A 16 -2.89 -9.50 -7.99
C LEU A 16 -1.88 -9.28 -9.12
N THR A 17 -0.89 -10.17 -9.29
CA THR A 17 0.06 -10.09 -10.40
C THR A 17 -0.59 -10.41 -11.75
N LYS A 18 -1.57 -11.32 -11.79
CA LYS A 18 -2.24 -11.71 -13.04
C LYS A 18 -3.25 -10.66 -13.54
N TYR A 19 -3.97 -10.02 -12.64
CA TYR A 19 -5.11 -9.15 -12.98
C TYR A 19 -4.95 -7.69 -12.52
N GLY A 20 -3.88 -7.38 -11.80
CA GLY A 20 -3.56 -6.03 -11.38
C GLY A 20 -2.66 -5.30 -12.37
N MET A 21 -2.16 -4.17 -11.91
CA MET A 21 -1.23 -3.30 -12.62
C MET A 21 -0.09 -2.88 -11.71
N GLU A 22 1.04 -2.51 -12.31
CA GLU A 22 2.14 -1.89 -11.58
C GLU A 22 1.87 -0.40 -11.41
N PHE A 23 2.05 0.08 -10.18
CA PHE A 23 1.97 1.49 -9.84
C PHE A 23 3.37 2.01 -9.47
N ASP A 24 3.66 3.23 -9.89
CA ASP A 24 4.85 3.93 -9.43
C ASP A 24 4.59 4.54 -8.05
N VAL A 25 5.46 4.19 -7.10
CA VAL A 25 5.37 4.60 -5.70
C VAL A 25 6.62 5.39 -5.34
N LEU A 26 6.41 6.64 -4.95
CA LEU A 26 7.42 7.54 -4.43
C LEU A 26 7.36 7.55 -2.90
N ARG A 27 8.43 7.09 -2.28
CA ARG A 27 8.67 7.25 -0.85
C ARG A 27 9.61 8.43 -0.64
N LYS A 28 9.09 9.48 -0.02
CA LYS A 28 9.91 10.62 0.37
C LYS A 28 10.94 10.22 1.42
N GLY A 29 12.14 10.72 1.22
CA GLY A 29 13.24 10.66 2.17
C GLY A 29 12.87 11.27 3.50
N LYS A 30 13.61 10.87 4.54
CA LYS A 30 13.49 11.43 5.88
C LYS A 30 14.87 11.67 6.45
N ILE A 31 14.99 12.75 7.22
CA ILE A 31 16.14 12.98 8.08
C ILE A 31 15.85 12.20 9.37
N GLU A 32 16.68 11.23 9.68
CA GLU A 32 16.63 10.48 10.93
C GLU A 32 17.88 10.78 11.74
N VAL A 33 17.73 11.28 12.96
CA VAL A 33 18.86 11.47 13.88
C VAL A 33 19.12 10.15 14.59
N THR A 34 20.23 9.50 14.27
CA THR A 34 20.67 8.28 14.98
C THR A 34 21.95 8.60 15.72
N ASN A 35 21.95 8.47 17.05
CA ASN A 35 23.12 8.74 17.91
C ASN A 35 23.72 10.15 17.73
N GLY A 36 22.88 11.17 17.50
CA GLY A 36 23.32 12.56 17.31
C GLY A 36 23.87 12.88 15.92
N ILE A 37 23.85 11.93 14.99
CA ILE A 37 24.23 12.14 13.58
C ILE A 37 22.95 12.17 12.73
N GLU A 38 22.78 13.24 11.96
CA GLU A 38 21.71 13.35 10.98
C GLU A 38 21.99 12.42 9.80
N ASN A 39 21.20 11.35 9.68
CA ASN A 39 21.24 10.45 8.54
C ASN A 39 20.14 10.83 7.56
N PHE A 40 20.54 11.31 6.38
CA PHE A 40 19.62 11.60 5.29
C PHE A 40 19.31 10.32 4.52
N LYS A 41 18.04 9.90 4.53
CA LYS A 41 17.55 8.89 3.58
C LYS A 41 17.04 9.61 2.33
N PRO A 42 17.57 9.31 1.13
CA PRO A 42 17.08 9.92 -0.10
C PRO A 42 15.67 9.44 -0.45
N ASP A 43 15.01 10.17 -1.34
CA ASP A 43 13.77 9.76 -1.98
C ASP A 43 13.98 8.44 -2.73
N SER A 44 13.00 7.54 -2.66
CA SER A 44 13.02 6.24 -3.31
C SER A 44 11.81 6.08 -4.20
N LEU A 45 12.05 5.75 -5.48
CA LEU A 45 11.01 5.39 -6.44
C LEU A 45 11.06 3.87 -6.64
N PHE A 46 9.93 3.21 -6.49
CA PHE A 46 9.80 1.78 -6.72
C PHE A 46 8.43 1.44 -7.30
N LYS A 47 8.30 0.24 -7.86
CA LYS A 47 7.03 -0.27 -8.40
C LYS A 47 6.35 -1.19 -7.40
N ALA A 48 5.03 -1.09 -7.33
CA ALA A 48 4.20 -1.99 -6.54
C ALA A 48 3.01 -2.47 -7.36
N THR A 49 2.79 -3.79 -7.35
CA THR A 49 1.68 -4.41 -8.09
C THR A 49 0.43 -4.42 -7.24
N GLY A 50 -0.69 -3.98 -7.81
CA GLY A 50 -1.97 -3.99 -7.11
C GLY A 50 -3.18 -3.83 -8.02
N VAL A 51 -4.36 -3.84 -7.42
CA VAL A 51 -5.64 -3.62 -8.09
C VAL A 51 -6.34 -2.42 -7.45
N LYS A 52 -6.73 -1.45 -8.28
CA LYS A 52 -7.58 -0.33 -7.86
C LYS A 52 -9.01 -0.83 -7.64
N THR A 53 -9.57 -0.46 -6.50
CA THR A 53 -10.93 -0.79 -6.07
C THR A 53 -11.55 0.46 -5.46
N ASP A 54 -12.81 0.73 -5.77
CA ASP A 54 -13.51 1.88 -5.21
C ASP A 54 -14.12 1.53 -3.86
N TYR A 55 -14.28 2.55 -3.00
CA TYR A 55 -15.11 2.43 -1.82
C TYR A 55 -16.58 2.43 -2.23
N ARG A 56 -17.39 1.59 -1.57
CA ARG A 56 -18.83 1.65 -1.75
C ARG A 56 -19.39 2.92 -1.08
N ALA A 57 -20.52 3.42 -1.56
CA ALA A 57 -21.14 4.63 -1.02
C ALA A 57 -21.46 4.52 0.48
N ASP A 58 -21.80 3.32 0.96
CA ASP A 58 -22.06 3.01 2.37
C ASP A 58 -20.80 2.97 3.24
N GLU A 59 -19.60 2.86 2.64
CA GLU A 59 -18.32 2.94 3.37
C GLU A 59 -17.83 4.39 3.54
N ILE A 60 -18.39 5.36 2.81
CA ILE A 60 -17.96 6.77 2.84
C ILE A 60 -18.67 7.49 3.99
N ASP A 61 -17.93 7.76 5.06
CA ASP A 61 -18.45 8.37 6.28
C ASP A 61 -18.17 9.89 6.37
N GLY A 62 -17.36 10.44 5.45
CA GLY A 62 -16.96 11.84 5.46
C GLY A 62 -15.97 12.21 6.58
N LYS A 63 -15.43 11.22 7.31
CA LYS A 63 -14.47 11.40 8.39
C LYS A 63 -13.21 10.56 8.15
N LEU A 64 -13.35 9.23 8.19
CA LEU A 64 -12.25 8.31 7.95
C LEU A 64 -12.05 8.12 6.44
N ILE A 65 -13.13 7.86 5.73
CA ILE A 65 -13.17 7.68 4.27
C ILE A 65 -13.91 8.86 3.67
N LEU A 66 -13.20 9.63 2.84
CA LEU A 66 -13.76 10.80 2.17
C LEU A 66 -14.20 10.45 0.76
N ALA A 67 -15.13 11.24 0.22
CA ALA A 67 -15.45 11.18 -1.20
C ALA A 67 -14.18 11.49 -2.02
N GLY A 68 -13.87 10.60 -2.97
CA GLY A 68 -12.65 10.68 -3.78
C GLY A 68 -11.46 9.90 -3.23
N ASP A 69 -11.56 9.31 -2.03
CA ASP A 69 -10.60 8.30 -1.61
C ASP A 69 -10.71 7.07 -2.50
N ILE A 70 -9.57 6.46 -2.80
CA ILE A 70 -9.51 5.20 -3.54
C ILE A 70 -8.84 4.13 -2.70
N ARG A 71 -9.14 2.87 -2.99
CA ARG A 71 -8.51 1.73 -2.32
C ARG A 71 -7.66 0.96 -3.34
N ILE A 72 -6.40 0.72 -3.02
CA ILE A 72 -5.56 -0.19 -3.82
C ILE A 72 -5.17 -1.38 -2.97
N VAL A 73 -5.43 -2.57 -3.48
CA VAL A 73 -4.96 -3.82 -2.88
C VAL A 73 -3.63 -4.20 -3.51
N PHE A 74 -2.53 -4.01 -2.78
CA PHE A 74 -1.18 -4.35 -3.23
C PHE A 74 -0.75 -5.74 -2.79
N THR A 75 0.17 -6.36 -3.53
CA THR A 75 0.83 -7.61 -3.12
C THR A 75 1.54 -7.45 -1.78
N GLY A 76 1.80 -8.57 -1.10
CA GLY A 76 2.55 -8.57 0.15
C GLY A 76 4.08 -8.51 -0.04
N GLU A 77 4.55 -8.44 -1.29
CA GLU A 77 5.98 -8.47 -1.65
C GLU A 77 6.65 -7.11 -1.42
N THR A 78 6.03 -6.04 -1.90
CA THR A 78 6.55 -4.67 -1.78
C THR A 78 5.90 -3.98 -0.59
N GLU A 79 6.73 -3.49 0.34
CA GLU A 79 6.23 -2.81 1.54
C GLU A 79 5.64 -1.44 1.21
N ILE A 80 4.34 -1.25 1.52
CA ILE A 80 3.64 0.03 1.40
C ILE A 80 3.50 0.71 2.76
N LYS A 81 3.95 1.97 2.85
CA LYS A 81 3.94 2.77 4.08
C LYS A 81 2.97 3.94 3.97
N VAL A 82 2.45 4.34 5.14
CA VAL A 82 1.71 5.59 5.26
C VAL A 82 2.62 6.75 4.89
N GLY A 83 2.11 7.62 4.03
CA GLY A 83 2.83 8.77 3.49
C GLY A 83 3.51 8.53 2.14
N ASP A 84 3.59 7.28 1.66
CA ASP A 84 4.00 7.01 0.27
C ASP A 84 3.05 7.69 -0.71
N ILE A 85 3.57 8.11 -1.86
CA ILE A 85 2.81 8.74 -2.93
C ILE A 85 2.73 7.75 -4.09
N VAL A 86 1.52 7.39 -4.49
CA VAL A 86 1.25 6.47 -5.60
C VAL A 86 0.72 7.29 -6.77
N ILE A 87 1.25 7.05 -7.96
CA ILE A 87 0.76 7.65 -9.20
C ILE A 87 -0.34 6.75 -9.76
N VAL A 88 -1.56 7.28 -9.86
CA VAL A 88 -2.75 6.58 -10.37
C VAL A 88 -3.38 7.47 -11.43
N ASP A 89 -3.50 6.99 -12.66
CA ASP A 89 -4.11 7.75 -13.77
C ASP A 89 -3.50 9.17 -13.96
N ASN A 90 -2.17 9.28 -13.83
CA ASN A 90 -1.38 10.54 -13.82
C ASN A 90 -1.61 11.49 -12.63
N ASP A 91 -2.49 11.14 -11.71
CA ASP A 91 -2.70 11.86 -10.46
C ASP A 91 -1.85 11.28 -9.33
N LYS A 92 -1.43 12.14 -8.40
CA LYS A 92 -0.70 11.73 -7.19
C LYS A 92 -1.67 11.52 -6.04
N TYR A 93 -1.60 10.34 -5.44
CA TYR A 93 -2.37 10.01 -4.25
C TYR A 93 -1.43 9.63 -3.11
N ARG A 94 -1.71 10.12 -1.91
CA ARG A 94 -0.96 9.78 -0.70
C ARG A 94 -1.63 8.60 0.01
N VAL A 95 -0.83 7.63 0.43
CA VAL A 95 -1.28 6.54 1.31
C VAL A 95 -1.56 7.13 2.69
N ILE A 96 -2.83 7.15 3.08
CA ILE A 96 -3.26 7.61 4.42
C ILE A 96 -3.27 6.46 5.41
N ASN A 97 -3.63 5.26 4.94
CA ASN A 97 -3.63 4.05 5.73
C ASN A 97 -3.28 2.87 4.83
N ASN A 98 -2.52 1.89 5.31
CA ASN A 98 -2.15 0.70 4.54
C ASN A 98 -2.98 -0.56 4.87
N ASN A 99 -3.78 -0.53 5.94
CA ASN A 99 -4.67 -1.60 6.43
C ASN A 99 -4.21 -3.01 6.02
N HIS A 100 -3.08 -3.45 6.57
CA HIS A 100 -2.47 -4.72 6.22
C HIS A 100 -3.40 -5.92 6.55
N SER A 101 -3.49 -6.88 5.65
CA SER A 101 -4.12 -8.17 5.92
C SER A 101 -3.04 -9.14 6.41
N LYS A 102 -2.74 -9.09 7.71
CA LYS A 102 -1.65 -9.85 8.34
C LYS A 102 -2.17 -10.79 9.43
N PRO A 103 -2.69 -11.98 9.09
CA PRO A 103 -2.97 -13.00 10.10
C PRO A 103 -1.68 -13.53 10.73
N ALA A 104 -1.58 -13.40 12.06
CA ALA A 104 -0.38 -13.70 12.83
C ALA A 104 0.86 -13.01 12.21
N GLU A 105 1.88 -13.76 11.83
CA GLU A 105 3.10 -13.22 11.22
C GLU A 105 3.11 -13.20 9.69
N THR A 106 2.05 -13.68 9.04
CA THR A 106 2.01 -13.75 7.57
C THR A 106 1.29 -12.54 6.99
N LEU A 107 2.04 -11.62 6.40
CA LEU A 107 1.46 -10.55 5.57
C LEU A 107 0.95 -11.15 4.25
N ILE A 108 -0.36 -11.03 4.00
CA ILE A 108 -0.99 -11.49 2.75
C ILE A 108 -0.95 -10.36 1.71
N CYS A 109 -1.46 -9.19 2.05
CA CYS A 109 -1.56 -8.04 1.15
C CYS A 109 -1.72 -6.73 1.94
N TYR A 110 -1.56 -5.60 1.27
CA TYR A 110 -1.91 -4.28 1.79
C TYR A 110 -3.23 -3.82 1.18
N ARG A 111 -4.15 -3.28 1.99
CA ARG A 111 -5.38 -2.63 1.52
C ARG A 111 -5.25 -1.14 1.73
N ALA A 112 -4.44 -0.51 0.89
CA ALA A 112 -4.10 0.89 1.05
C ALA A 112 -5.30 1.79 0.76
N GLN A 113 -5.60 2.71 1.68
CA GLN A 113 -6.45 3.86 1.47
C GLN A 113 -5.59 5.01 0.99
N LEU A 114 -5.96 5.55 -0.17
CA LEU A 114 -5.25 6.60 -0.86
C LEU A 114 -6.14 7.82 -1.00
N ARG A 115 -5.56 9.00 -0.77
CA ARG A 115 -6.25 10.29 -0.86
C ARG A 115 -5.41 11.27 -1.68
N LYS A 116 -6.08 12.06 -2.52
CA LYS A 116 -5.45 13.12 -3.30
C LYS A 116 -4.92 14.24 -2.40
#